data_AF-U6D386-F1
#
_entry.id   AF-U6D386-F1
#
_cell.length_a   1.000
_cell.length_b   1.000
_cell.length_c   1.000
_cell.angle_alpha   90.00
_cell.angle_beta   90.00
_cell.angle_gamma   90.00
#
_symmetry.space_group_name_H-M   'P 1'
#
loop_
_entity.id
_entity.type
_entity.pdbx_description
1 polymer ?
#
loop_
_entity_poly.entity_id
_entity_poly.type
_entity_poly.pdbx_seq_one_letter_code
_entity_poly.pdbx_strand_id
1 'polypeptide(L)'
;IVAGKPLLPPPQNVTLLSRDFGVYLTWLPGPGYSQNVTYFVAYQSAATPRRWRKVQKCKGIKELVCSLMCLEKQDLYNKFKGRVWAASASARSPMVESKYLDYLFEVEPSPPTLVVTRTEEVLSINATYELPHCMPPPDLKYEVDFWKEGIKNKTRFPVIPHGQPVQIPLQPAASGH
;
A
#
# COMPACT_ATOMS: atom_id res chain seq x y z
N ILE A 1 33.30 13.42 -34.17
CA ILE A 1 32.01 13.55 -33.46
C ILE A 1 31.73 12.21 -32.78
N VAL A 2 31.92 12.09 -31.46
CA VAL A 2 31.57 10.85 -30.75
C VAL A 2 30.06 10.86 -30.58
N ALA A 3 29.35 9.99 -31.33
CA ALA A 3 27.91 9.84 -31.20
C ALA A 3 27.58 9.43 -29.76
N GLY A 4 26.78 10.26 -29.07
CA GLY A 4 26.32 9.98 -27.71
C GLY A 4 25.57 8.65 -27.66
N LYS A 5 25.74 7.90 -26.56
CA LYS A 5 25.04 6.62 -26.36
C LYS A 5 23.53 6.81 -26.57
N PRO A 6 22.82 5.88 -27.24
CA PRO A 6 21.37 5.97 -27.41
C PRO A 6 20.71 6.13 -26.03
N LEU A 7 19.90 7.16 -25.86
CA LEU A 7 19.19 7.45 -24.62
C LEU A 7 17.75 6.94 -24.76
N LEU A 8 17.30 6.12 -23.82
CA LEU A 8 15.89 5.75 -23.78
C LEU A 8 15.05 6.92 -23.28
N PRO A 9 13.81 7.09 -23.78
CA PRO A 9 12.87 8.04 -23.22
C PRO A 9 12.59 7.73 -21.74
N PRO A 10 12.56 8.75 -20.86
CA PRO A 10 12.36 8.55 -19.43
C PRO A 10 10.93 8.10 -19.10
N PRO A 11 10.73 7.36 -17.99
CA PRO A 11 9.40 7.08 -17.46
C PRO A 11 8.63 8.37 -17.16
N GLN A 12 7.31 8.33 -17.34
CA GLN A 12 6.41 9.47 -17.15
C GLN A 12 5.51 9.25 -15.93
N ASN A 13 4.91 10.32 -15.40
CA ASN A 13 3.96 10.26 -14.28
C ASN A 13 4.44 9.43 -13.07
N VAL A 14 5.72 9.57 -12.73
CA VAL A 14 6.34 8.84 -11.62
C VAL A 14 5.74 9.32 -10.29
N THR A 15 4.97 8.45 -9.64
CA THR A 15 4.16 8.81 -8.47
C THR A 15 4.31 7.77 -7.37
N LEU A 16 4.42 8.23 -6.13
CA LEU A 16 4.22 7.38 -4.95
C LEU A 16 2.77 7.48 -4.51
N LEU A 17 2.16 6.33 -4.25
CA LEU A 17 0.81 6.23 -3.69
C LEU A 17 0.79 5.20 -2.57
N SER A 18 -0.08 5.41 -1.59
CA SER A 18 -0.43 4.40 -0.61
C SER A 18 -1.68 3.66 -1.04
N ARG A 19 -1.75 2.37 -0.70
CA ARG A 19 -2.93 1.54 -0.88
C ARG A 19 -2.81 0.32 0.01
N ASP A 20 -3.88 -0.02 0.73
CA ASP A 20 -3.95 -1.23 1.56
C ASP A 20 -2.75 -1.34 2.51
N PHE A 21 -2.41 -0.25 3.20
CA PHE A 21 -1.22 -0.09 4.05
C PHE A 21 0.14 -0.19 3.32
N GLY A 22 0.15 -0.52 2.05
CA GLY A 22 1.34 -0.55 1.20
C GLY A 22 1.69 0.84 0.67
N VAL A 23 2.92 0.95 0.16
CA VAL A 23 3.36 2.08 -0.65
C VAL A 23 3.93 1.56 -1.96
N TYR A 24 3.53 2.18 -3.06
CA TYR A 24 3.86 1.76 -4.41
C TYR A 24 4.38 2.93 -5.22
N LEU A 25 5.51 2.74 -5.89
CA LEU A 25 5.97 3.62 -6.94
C LEU A 25 5.35 3.16 -8.25
N THR A 26 4.66 4.06 -8.93
CA THR A 26 4.02 3.81 -10.23
C THR A 26 4.55 4.78 -11.28
N TRP A 27 4.50 4.37 -12.55
CA TRP A 27 4.91 5.22 -13.66
C TRP A 27 4.23 4.77 -14.96
N LEU A 28 4.26 5.63 -15.95
CA LEU A 28 3.94 5.31 -17.34
C LEU A 28 5.23 5.11 -18.14
N PRO A 29 5.20 4.31 -19.21
CA PRO A 29 6.32 4.22 -20.13
C PRO A 29 6.69 5.58 -20.74
N GLY A 30 7.97 5.71 -21.12
CA GLY A 30 8.40 6.81 -21.98
C GLY A 30 7.80 6.67 -23.39
N PRO A 31 7.75 7.77 -24.17
CA PRO A 31 7.33 7.73 -25.58
C PRO A 31 8.10 6.68 -26.38
N GLY A 32 7.46 6.03 -27.36
CA GLY A 32 8.13 5.00 -28.17
C GLY A 32 8.44 3.72 -27.40
N TYR A 33 7.60 3.38 -26.41
CA TYR A 33 7.72 2.16 -25.60
C TYR A 33 7.86 0.90 -26.45
N SER A 34 8.81 0.04 -26.07
CA SER A 34 8.98 -1.30 -26.65
C SER A 34 8.99 -2.35 -25.54
N GLN A 35 8.55 -3.57 -25.86
CA GLN A 35 8.48 -4.68 -24.89
C GLN A 35 9.84 -5.16 -24.37
N ASN A 36 10.93 -4.63 -24.92
CA ASN A 36 12.31 -4.95 -24.56
C ASN A 36 12.87 -4.00 -23.49
N VAL A 37 12.06 -3.07 -22.99
CA VAL A 37 12.43 -2.15 -21.91
C VAL A 37 12.10 -2.78 -20.55
N THR A 38 13.06 -2.67 -19.63
CA THR A 38 12.91 -3.03 -18.23
C THR A 38 13.16 -1.84 -17.34
N TYR A 39 12.65 -1.88 -16.12
CA TYR A 39 12.71 -0.79 -15.16
C TYR A 39 13.52 -1.16 -13.94
N PHE A 40 14.13 -0.13 -13.38
CA PHE A 40 14.94 -0.24 -12.18
C PHE A 40 14.52 0.87 -11.23
N VAL A 41 14.38 0.52 -9.95
CA VAL A 41 13.88 1.44 -8.93
C VAL A 41 14.91 1.64 -7.83
N ALA A 42 14.98 2.87 -7.33
CA ALA A 42 15.71 3.20 -6.12
C ALA A 42 14.85 4.12 -5.22
N TYR A 43 15.15 4.14 -3.93
CA TYR A 43 14.50 5.00 -2.94
C TYR A 43 15.53 5.76 -2.11
N GLN A 44 15.09 6.85 -1.53
CA GLN A 44 15.89 7.73 -0.69
C GLN A 44 14.99 8.31 0.42
N SER A 45 15.51 8.30 1.65
CA SER A 45 14.87 8.94 2.80
C SER A 45 15.30 10.40 2.90
N ALA A 46 14.40 11.27 3.33
CA ALA A 46 14.68 12.67 3.63
C ALA A 46 15.74 12.84 4.73
N ALA A 47 15.84 11.88 5.67
CA ALA A 47 16.88 11.88 6.69
C ALA A 47 18.30 11.61 6.14
N THR A 48 18.41 10.97 4.97
CA THR A 48 19.70 10.64 4.33
C THR A 48 19.70 11.02 2.85
N PRO A 49 19.61 12.33 2.52
CA PRO A 49 19.27 12.78 1.17
C PRO A 49 20.34 12.48 0.11
N ARG A 50 21.58 12.18 0.52
CA ARG A 50 22.65 11.80 -0.43
C ARG A 50 22.63 10.32 -0.81
N ARG A 51 21.84 9.49 -0.13
CA ARG A 51 21.93 8.03 -0.24
C ARG A 51 20.71 7.43 -0.93
N TRP A 52 20.88 7.11 -2.21
CA TRP A 52 19.93 6.30 -2.97
C TRP A 52 20.23 4.81 -2.81
N ARG A 53 19.19 4.01 -2.56
CA ARG A 53 19.29 2.56 -2.41
C ARG A 53 18.47 1.87 -3.49
N LYS A 54 19.06 0.89 -4.18
CA LYS A 54 18.36 0.13 -5.23
C LYS A 54 17.38 -0.86 -4.58
N VAL A 55 16.19 -0.96 -5.15
CA VAL A 55 15.16 -1.92 -4.73
C VAL A 55 15.40 -3.23 -5.47
N GLN A 56 15.91 -4.25 -4.76
CA GLN A 56 16.33 -5.51 -5.41
C GLN A 56 15.17 -6.23 -6.12
N LYS A 57 13.99 -6.28 -5.48
CA LYS A 57 12.78 -6.88 -6.05
C LYS A 57 12.26 -6.19 -7.33
N CYS A 58 12.72 -4.97 -7.60
CA CYS A 58 12.32 -4.18 -8.77
C CYS A 58 13.49 -3.92 -9.72
N LYS A 59 14.46 -4.85 -9.76
CA LYS A 59 15.61 -4.76 -10.65
C LYS A 59 15.30 -5.46 -11.96
N GLY A 60 15.11 -4.69 -13.03
CA GLY A 60 14.88 -5.24 -14.37
C GLY A 60 13.47 -5.77 -14.59
N ILE A 61 12.47 -5.18 -13.91
CA ILE A 61 11.07 -5.58 -14.02
C ILE A 61 10.43 -4.99 -15.28
N LYS A 62 9.36 -5.60 -15.79
CA LYS A 62 8.58 -5.05 -16.93
C LYS A 62 7.32 -4.33 -16.47
N GLU A 63 6.90 -4.62 -15.26
CA GLU A 63 5.80 -4.02 -14.54
C GLU A 63 6.02 -2.52 -14.38
N LEU A 64 4.91 -1.79 -14.35
CA LEU A 64 4.87 -0.33 -14.23
C LEU A 64 4.61 0.13 -12.79
N VAL A 65 4.84 -0.78 -11.85
CA VAL A 65 4.63 -0.60 -10.43
C VAL A 65 5.71 -1.35 -9.65
N CYS A 66 6.14 -0.77 -8.54
CA CYS A 66 7.08 -1.37 -7.61
C CYS A 66 6.66 -1.07 -6.18
N SER A 67 6.45 -2.11 -5.36
CA SER A 67 6.24 -1.94 -3.92
C SER A 67 7.48 -1.32 -3.28
N LEU A 68 7.33 -0.17 -2.62
CA LEU A 68 8.35 0.43 -1.77
C LEU A 68 8.09 0.18 -0.29
N MET A 69 7.27 -0.81 0.05
CA MET A 69 7.02 -1.19 1.44
C MET A 69 8.06 -2.20 1.93
N CYS A 70 8.42 -2.09 3.20
CA CYS A 70 9.33 -2.96 3.95
C CYS A 70 10.67 -3.22 3.25
N LEU A 71 11.32 -2.15 2.82
CA LEU A 71 12.66 -2.21 2.24
C LEU A 71 13.74 -2.24 3.32
N GLU A 72 14.91 -2.78 2.99
CA GLU A 72 16.05 -2.84 3.90
C GLU A 72 16.45 -1.43 4.40
N LYS A 73 16.50 -1.20 5.72
CA LYS A 73 16.83 0.12 6.29
C LYS A 73 15.90 1.23 5.79
N GLN A 74 14.65 0.89 5.49
CA GLN A 74 13.60 1.88 5.26
C GLN A 74 13.23 2.52 6.59
N ASP A 75 13.04 3.83 6.54
CA ASP A 75 12.58 4.62 7.67
C ASP A 75 11.23 5.22 7.30
N LEU A 76 10.16 4.68 7.89
CA LEU A 76 8.78 5.11 7.67
C LEU A 76 8.38 6.30 8.57
N TYR A 77 9.23 6.72 9.52
CA TYR A 77 9.00 7.92 10.34
C TYR A 77 9.44 9.20 9.62
N ASN A 78 10.22 9.05 8.54
CA ASN A 78 10.67 10.15 7.70
C ASN A 78 10.11 10.04 6.30
N LYS A 79 9.88 11.20 5.68
CA LYS A 79 9.48 11.28 4.27
C LYS A 79 10.48 10.55 3.38
N PHE A 80 10.00 9.85 2.37
CA PHE A 80 10.86 9.22 1.38
C PHE A 80 10.31 9.42 -0.03
N LYS A 81 11.19 9.27 -1.02
CA LYS A 81 10.81 9.31 -2.43
C LYS A 81 11.44 8.17 -3.20
N GLY A 82 10.80 7.80 -4.30
CA GLY A 82 11.30 6.83 -5.26
C GLY A 82 11.90 7.51 -6.48
N ARG A 83 12.68 6.76 -7.23
CA ARG A 83 13.04 7.09 -8.60
C ARG A 83 13.08 5.85 -9.45
N VAL A 84 12.76 6.02 -10.72
CA VAL A 84 12.74 4.94 -11.71
C VAL A 84 13.47 5.37 -12.98
N TRP A 85 14.11 4.41 -13.63
CA TRP A 85 14.65 4.58 -14.97
C TRP A 85 14.41 3.34 -15.81
N ALA A 86 14.28 3.56 -17.12
CA ALA A 86 14.20 2.52 -18.12
C ALA A 86 15.60 2.08 -18.55
N ALA A 87 15.74 0.79 -18.87
CA ALA A 87 16.95 0.23 -19.44
C ALA A 87 16.60 -0.87 -20.46
N SER A 88 17.44 -0.96 -21.48
CA SER A 88 17.48 -2.05 -22.48
C SER A 88 18.91 -2.57 -22.58
N ALA A 89 19.17 -3.53 -23.48
CA ALA A 89 20.50 -4.09 -23.69
C ALA A 89 21.57 -3.02 -24.02
N SER A 90 21.19 -1.98 -24.78
CA SER A 90 22.13 -0.99 -25.32
C SER A 90 21.94 0.43 -24.77
N ALA A 91 20.86 0.71 -24.04
CA ALA A 91 20.47 2.07 -23.68
C ALA A 91 19.83 2.17 -22.29
N ARG A 92 19.95 3.34 -21.66
CA ARG A 92 19.31 3.70 -20.39
C ARG A 92 18.65 5.06 -20.50
N SER A 93 17.57 5.28 -19.76
CA SER A 93 16.96 6.61 -19.65
C SER A 93 17.58 7.42 -18.52
N PRO A 94 17.34 8.74 -18.47
CA PRO A 94 17.45 9.51 -17.25
C PRO A 94 16.59 8.92 -16.12
N MET A 95 16.98 9.19 -14.88
CA MET A 95 16.21 8.81 -13.70
C MET A 95 15.15 9.88 -13.43
N VAL A 96 13.93 9.43 -13.17
CA VAL A 96 12.81 10.33 -12.83
C VAL A 96 12.37 10.03 -11.42
N GLU A 97 12.29 11.08 -10.61
CA GLU A 97 11.96 11.00 -9.19
C GLU A 97 10.47 11.25 -8.95
N SER A 98 9.92 10.62 -7.92
CA SER A 98 8.60 10.97 -7.40
C SER A 98 8.70 12.19 -6.47
N LYS A 99 7.54 12.74 -6.12
CA LYS A 99 7.42 13.57 -4.91
C LYS A 99 7.71 12.73 -3.66
N TYR A 100 7.98 13.43 -2.56
CA TYR A 100 8.03 12.81 -1.24
C TYR A 100 6.65 12.31 -0.81
N LEU A 101 6.63 11.20 -0.09
CA LEU A 101 5.47 10.68 0.63
C LEU A 101 5.82 10.62 2.12
N ASP A 102 4.89 11.09 2.95
CA ASP A 102 4.95 10.98 4.40
C ASP A 102 4.02 9.86 4.88
N TYR A 103 4.61 8.70 5.24
CA TYR A 103 3.84 7.49 5.48
C TYR A 103 2.85 7.64 6.65
N LEU A 104 3.23 8.35 7.71
CA LEU A 104 2.38 8.50 8.90
C LEU A 104 1.11 9.33 8.62
N PHE A 105 1.11 10.15 7.57
CA PHE A 105 0.00 11.04 7.23
C PHE A 105 -0.75 10.63 5.95
N GLU A 106 -0.08 9.94 5.04
CA GLU A 106 -0.61 9.61 3.71
C GLU A 106 -0.92 8.11 3.54
N VAL A 107 -0.73 7.29 4.59
CA VAL A 107 -1.08 5.87 4.52
C VAL A 107 -2.58 5.68 4.32
N GLU A 108 -2.94 4.91 3.30
CA GLU A 108 -4.33 4.52 3.03
C GLU A 108 -4.58 3.14 3.67
N PRO A 109 -5.47 3.03 4.68
CA PRO A 109 -5.76 1.76 5.33
C PRO A 109 -6.61 0.85 4.44
N SER A 110 -6.35 -0.46 4.50
CA SER A 110 -7.27 -1.47 3.94
C SER A 110 -8.50 -1.61 4.82
N PRO A 111 -9.69 -1.91 4.25
CA PRO A 111 -10.81 -2.42 5.04
C PRO A 111 -10.38 -3.64 5.88
N PRO A 112 -10.92 -3.81 7.10
CA PRO A 112 -10.65 -4.99 7.93
C PRO A 112 -11.34 -6.23 7.38
N THR A 113 -10.75 -7.38 7.66
CA THR A 113 -11.41 -8.67 7.55
C THR A 113 -12.19 -8.93 8.84
N LEU A 114 -13.51 -9.15 8.72
CA LEU A 114 -14.34 -9.46 9.88
C LEU A 114 -14.30 -10.96 10.17
N VAL A 115 -13.85 -11.32 11.37
CA VAL A 115 -13.93 -12.66 11.94
C VAL A 115 -15.15 -12.72 12.83
N VAL A 116 -16.10 -13.58 12.46
CA VAL A 116 -17.38 -13.73 13.17
C VAL A 116 -17.39 -15.05 13.89
N THR A 117 -17.51 -15.01 15.21
CA THR A 117 -17.72 -16.20 16.04
C THR A 117 -19.10 -16.14 16.67
N ARG A 118 -19.84 -17.24 16.59
CA ARG A 118 -21.17 -17.36 17.20
C ARG A 118 -21.09 -18.31 18.38
N THR A 119 -21.48 -17.82 19.54
CA THR A 119 -21.92 -18.65 20.67
C THR A 119 -23.46 -18.63 20.73
N GLU A 120 -24.07 -19.39 21.63
CA GLU A 120 -25.53 -19.61 21.67
C GLU A 120 -26.35 -18.32 21.44
N GLU A 121 -26.11 -17.32 22.29
CA GLU A 121 -26.88 -16.06 22.33
C GLU A 121 -26.05 -14.84 21.89
N VAL A 122 -24.78 -15.01 21.53
CA VAL A 122 -23.89 -13.87 21.23
C VAL A 122 -23.13 -14.08 19.93
N LEU A 123 -23.11 -13.03 19.12
CA LEU A 123 -22.25 -12.92 17.94
C LEU A 123 -21.07 -12.02 18.31
N SER A 124 -19.87 -12.58 18.32
CA SER A 124 -18.62 -11.87 18.58
C SER A 124 -17.96 -11.51 17.25
N ILE A 125 -17.81 -10.22 16.99
CA ILE A 125 -17.19 -9.67 15.78
C ILE A 125 -15.80 -9.17 16.13
N ASN A 126 -14.78 -9.70 15.48
CA ASN A 126 -13.42 -9.17 15.59
C ASN A 126 -12.94 -8.69 14.22
N ALA A 127 -12.41 -7.47 14.14
CA ALA A 127 -11.80 -6.94 12.93
C ALA A 127 -10.29 -7.22 12.92
N THR A 128 -9.81 -7.89 11.88
CA THR A 128 -8.38 -8.16 11.67
C THR A 128 -7.86 -7.41 10.45
N TYR A 129 -6.59 -7.04 10.48
CA TYR A 129 -5.91 -6.37 9.37
C TYR A 129 -4.66 -7.14 8.95
N GLU A 130 -4.41 -7.20 7.65
CA GLU A 130 -3.13 -7.68 7.11
C GLU A 130 -2.12 -6.53 7.08
N LEU A 131 -1.41 -6.34 8.20
CA LEU A 131 -0.46 -5.24 8.34
C LEU A 131 0.95 -5.61 7.85
N PRO A 132 1.64 -4.72 7.12
CA PRO A 132 3.05 -4.91 6.81
C PRO A 132 3.90 -4.94 8.09
N HIS A 133 4.77 -5.95 8.21
CA HIS A 133 5.60 -6.18 9.41
C HIS A 133 6.53 -5.03 9.80
N CYS A 134 6.88 -4.16 8.86
CA CYS A 134 7.76 -3.01 9.08
C CYS A 134 7.01 -1.73 9.47
N MET A 135 5.68 -1.76 9.47
CA MET A 135 4.85 -0.60 9.74
C MET A 135 5.03 -0.13 11.20
N PRO A 136 5.13 1.18 11.46
CA PRO A 136 4.97 1.72 12.81
C PRO A 136 3.61 1.29 13.41
N PRO A 137 3.53 0.94 14.70
CA PRO A 137 2.27 0.52 15.33
C PRO A 137 1.17 1.56 15.12
N PRO A 138 0.09 1.24 14.39
CA PRO A 138 -0.97 2.20 14.12
C PRO A 138 -2.04 2.17 15.23
N ASP A 139 -2.65 3.32 15.56
CA ASP A 139 -3.84 3.40 16.41
C ASP A 139 -5.11 3.08 15.60
N LEU A 140 -5.17 1.85 15.08
CA LEU A 140 -6.32 1.39 14.27
C LEU A 140 -7.53 1.18 15.14
N LYS A 141 -8.64 1.77 14.71
CA LYS A 141 -9.96 1.61 15.31
C LYS A 141 -10.95 1.20 14.23
N TYR A 142 -12.02 0.54 14.64
CA TYR A 142 -13.05 0.13 13.71
C TYR A 142 -14.44 0.34 14.30
N GLU A 143 -15.41 0.47 13.40
CA GLU A 143 -16.82 0.61 13.70
C GLU A 143 -17.58 -0.55 13.05
N VAL A 144 -18.60 -1.07 13.73
CA VAL A 144 -19.42 -2.18 13.23
C VAL A 144 -20.84 -1.70 13.05
N ASP A 145 -21.34 -1.87 11.83
CA ASP A 145 -22.75 -1.74 11.49
C ASP A 145 -23.39 -3.13 11.40
N PHE A 146 -24.52 -3.33 12.08
CA PHE A 146 -25.28 -4.57 12.07
C PHE A 146 -26.73 -4.33 11.66
N TRP A 147 -27.27 -5.15 10.75
CA TRP A 147 -28.65 -5.02 10.29
C TRP A 147 -29.18 -6.36 9.75
N LYS A 148 -30.51 -6.47 9.67
CA LYS A 148 -31.18 -7.60 9.01
C LYS A 148 -31.26 -7.33 7.51
N GLU A 149 -31.00 -8.35 6.70
CA GLU A 149 -31.13 -8.27 5.24
C GLU A 149 -32.52 -7.73 4.82
N GLY A 150 -32.52 -6.82 3.84
CA GLY A 150 -33.73 -6.13 3.38
C GLY A 150 -34.17 -4.93 4.25
N ILE A 151 -33.61 -4.75 5.45
CA ILE A 151 -33.89 -3.60 6.32
C ILE A 151 -32.77 -2.57 6.18
N LYS A 152 -33.13 -1.31 5.87
CA LYS A 152 -32.15 -0.20 5.74
C LYS A 152 -31.66 0.34 7.08
N ASN A 153 -32.41 0.13 8.16
CA ASN A 153 -32.04 0.57 9.50
C ASN A 153 -30.89 -0.29 10.02
N LYS A 154 -29.78 0.37 10.39
CA LYS A 154 -28.57 -0.27 10.92
C LYS A 154 -28.41 0.09 12.40
N THR A 155 -28.02 -0.89 13.19
CA THR A 155 -27.52 -0.68 14.55
C THR A 155 -26.01 -0.47 14.46
N ARG A 156 -25.56 0.71 14.89
CA ARG A 156 -24.15 1.10 14.87
C ARG A 156 -23.55 0.94 16.26
N PHE A 157 -22.45 0.21 16.35
CA PHE A 157 -21.72 -0.01 17.60
C PHE A 157 -20.64 1.05 17.79
N PRO A 158 -20.25 1.37 19.04
CA PRO A 158 -19.18 2.33 19.30
C PRO A 158 -17.87 1.94 18.61
N VAL A 159 -17.07 2.96 18.28
CA VAL A 159 -15.71 2.78 17.76
C VAL A 159 -14.85 2.09 18.82
N ILE A 160 -14.19 1.00 18.44
CA ILE A 160 -13.30 0.25 19.34
C ILE A 160 -11.89 0.05 18.75
N PRO A 161 -10.87 -0.07 19.62
CA PRO A 161 -9.51 -0.42 19.20
C PRO A 161 -9.43 -1.77 18.47
N HIS A 162 -8.53 -1.85 17.50
CA HIS A 162 -8.14 -3.11 16.88
C HIS A 162 -7.70 -4.15 17.93
N GLY A 163 -8.14 -5.40 17.75
CA GLY A 163 -7.85 -6.52 18.66
C GLY A 163 -8.88 -6.72 19.77
N GLN A 164 -9.85 -5.82 19.93
CA GLN A 164 -10.99 -6.03 20.82
C GLN A 164 -12.22 -6.45 20.01
N PRO A 165 -13.01 -7.46 20.44
CA PRO A 165 -14.21 -7.87 19.73
C PRO A 165 -15.46 -7.08 20.15
N VAL A 166 -16.36 -6.78 19.21
CA VAL A 166 -17.72 -6.31 19.49
C VAL A 166 -18.61 -7.51 19.79
N GLN A 167 -19.36 -7.44 20.89
CA GLN A 167 -20.36 -8.46 21.25
C GLN A 167 -21.76 -7.99 20.86
N ILE A 168 -22.46 -8.76 20.04
CA ILE A 168 -23.82 -8.49 19.58
C ILE A 168 -24.74 -9.58 20.14
N PRO A 169 -25.63 -9.26 21.09
CA PRO A 169 -26.64 -10.21 21.57
C PRO A 169 -27.59 -10.59 20.44
N LEU A 170 -27.78 -11.89 20.23
CA LEU A 170 -28.79 -12.44 19.34
C LEU A 170 -30.10 -12.51 20.13
N GLN A 171 -31.17 -11.92 19.61
CA GLN A 171 -32.49 -12.13 20.19
C GLN A 171 -32.82 -13.63 20.12
N PRO A 172 -33.32 -14.25 21.20
CA PRO A 172 -33.78 -15.63 21.14
C PRO A 172 -34.80 -15.76 20.01
N ALA A 173 -34.66 -16.80 19.18
CA ALA A 173 -35.69 -17.15 18.23
C ALA A 173 -36.98 -17.31 19.04
N ALA A 174 -37.98 -16.47 18.80
CA ALA A 174 -39.29 -16.67 19.40
C ALA A 174 -39.71 -18.10 19.06
N SER A 175 -39.75 -18.98 20.07
CA SER A 175 -40.21 -20.34 19.90
C SER A 175 -41.65 -20.24 19.42
N GLY A 176 -41.88 -20.61 18.16
CA GLY A 176 -43.23 -20.84 17.66
C GLY A 176 -43.81 -21.98 18.49
N HIS A 177 -44.82 -21.66 19.30
CA HIS A 177 -45.72 -22.64 19.88
C HIS A 177 -46.60 -23.25 18.79
#